data_AF-A0A8S0ZCU7-F1
#
_entry.id   AF-A0A8S0ZCU7-F1
#
_cell.length_a   1.000
_cell.length_b   1.000
_cell.length_c   1.000
_cell.angle_alpha   90.00
_cell.angle_beta   90.00
_cell.angle_gamma   90.00
#
_symmetry.space_group_name_H-M   'P 1'
#
loop_
_entity.id
_entity.type
_entity.pdbx_description
1 polymer ?
#
loop_
_entity_poly.entity_id
_entity_poly.type
_entity_poly.pdbx_seq_one_letter_code
_entity_poly.pdbx_strand_id
1 'polypeptide(L)'
;MTSPWKKIAAPTDVQDLSEIMAEELALGLQVKEEIKFAEQLSDQHVSTSNDVSQGLIQQIELSNAKEFCDSDAIIAKVLQFQFEKEYDDELKRVEKKKNGDAKVSVSYDNYFIIPKHLIYDSKPDEEHIVEKKDWDRFETNEKEFASLPKRGYMMKDGEMVTKHDSVINGRRNACKVMAFPPEVCTGDGAGFDMKLSNSVFNNLREQTKKIKGHQK
;
A
#
# COMPACT_ATOMS: atom_id res chain seq x y z
N MET A 1 56.38 10.64 42.93
CA MET A 1 54.91 10.72 43.00
C MET A 1 54.36 10.68 41.60
N THR A 2 53.89 9.51 41.17
CA THR A 2 53.39 9.23 39.82
C THR A 2 51.87 9.41 39.80
N SER A 3 51.37 10.25 38.89
CA SER A 3 49.95 10.55 38.74
C SER A 3 49.18 9.27 38.32
N PRO A 4 48.02 8.98 38.94
CA PRO A 4 47.24 7.76 38.69
C PRO A 4 46.41 7.82 37.39
N TRP A 5 46.45 8.93 36.66
CA TRP A 5 45.66 9.11 35.45
C TRP A 5 46.48 8.77 34.20
N LYS A 6 46.01 7.77 33.46
CA LYS A 6 46.57 7.32 32.17
C LYS A 6 46.45 8.47 31.16
N LYS A 7 47.55 8.83 30.48
CA LYS A 7 47.52 9.83 29.39
C LYS A 7 46.67 9.30 28.25
N ILE A 8 45.56 9.97 27.95
CA ILE A 8 44.64 9.62 26.87
C ILE A 8 45.20 10.20 25.57
N ALA A 9 45.20 9.42 24.48
CA ALA A 9 45.63 9.90 23.17
C ALA A 9 44.64 10.96 22.64
N ALA A 10 45.14 12.02 22.01
CA ALA A 10 44.28 13.05 21.43
C ALA A 10 43.38 12.42 20.34
N PRO A 11 42.07 12.74 20.31
CA PRO A 11 41.16 12.22 19.30
C PRO A 11 41.64 12.61 17.90
N THR A 12 41.65 11.64 16.99
CA THR A 12 42.20 11.76 15.62
C THR A 12 41.35 12.66 14.72
N ASP A 13 40.12 12.93 15.12
CA ASP A 13 39.14 13.69 14.34
C ASP A 13 38.62 14.83 15.20
N VAL A 14 39.30 15.98 15.10
CA VAL A 14 38.83 17.23 15.69
C VAL A 14 37.99 17.88 14.60
N GLN A 15 36.67 17.71 14.68
CA GLN A 15 35.78 18.42 13.77
C GLN A 15 36.06 19.92 13.88
N ASP A 16 36.49 20.50 12.76
CA ASP A 16 36.89 21.90 12.73
C ASP A 16 35.63 22.77 12.80
N LEU A 17 35.67 23.82 13.63
CA LEU A 17 34.52 24.70 13.82
C LEU A 17 34.10 25.39 12.51
N SER A 18 35.02 25.50 11.56
CA SER A 18 34.79 25.97 10.19
C SER A 18 33.73 25.15 9.45
N GLU A 19 33.70 23.83 9.65
CA GLU A 19 32.79 22.91 8.96
C GLU A 19 31.37 23.01 9.53
N ILE A 20 31.25 23.12 10.87
CA ILE A 20 29.99 23.36 11.58
C ILE A 20 29.39 24.72 11.19
N MET A 21 30.23 25.76 11.07
CA MET A 21 29.77 27.09 10.65
C MET A 21 29.40 27.15 9.15
N ALA A 22 29.99 26.29 8.31
CA ALA A 22 29.66 26.22 6.90
C ALA A 22 28.27 25.62 6.68
N GLU A 23 27.90 24.59 7.45
CA GLU A 23 26.57 23.97 7.39
C GLU A 23 25.46 24.95 7.84
N GLU A 24 25.68 25.67 8.94
CA GLU A 24 24.76 26.71 9.42
C GLU A 24 24.60 27.88 8.41
N LEU A 25 25.69 28.25 7.72
CA LEU A 25 25.64 29.26 6.67
C LEU A 25 24.88 28.76 5.43
N ALA A 26 25.04 27.49 5.06
CA ALA A 26 24.30 26.89 3.96
C ALA A 26 22.80 26.82 4.26
N LEU A 27 22.41 26.41 5.47
CA LEU A 27 21.02 26.43 5.94
C LEU A 27 20.44 27.86 5.90
N GLY A 28 21.19 28.85 6.38
CA GLY A 28 20.76 30.25 6.35
C GLY A 28 20.58 30.84 4.94
N LEU A 29 21.35 30.37 3.95
CA LEU A 29 21.17 30.76 2.55
C LEU A 29 19.94 30.09 1.94
N GLN A 30 19.73 28.80 2.21
CA GLN A 30 18.57 28.07 1.72
C GLN A 30 17.26 28.69 2.22
N VAL A 31 17.14 28.97 3.51
CA VAL A 31 15.95 29.63 4.10
C VAL A 31 15.69 30.98 3.43
N LYS A 32 16.74 31.76 3.13
CA LYS A 32 16.58 33.05 2.44
C LYS A 32 16.11 32.90 1.01
N GLU A 33 16.55 31.87 0.29
CA GLU A 33 16.08 31.58 -1.06
C GLU A 33 14.62 31.13 -1.02
N GLU A 34 14.25 30.24 -0.12
CA GLU A 34 12.87 29.77 0.08
C GLU A 34 11.90 30.93 0.39
N ILE A 35 12.29 31.86 1.27
CA ILE A 35 11.49 33.06 1.58
C ILE A 35 11.31 33.94 0.34
N LYS A 36 12.37 34.19 -0.43
CA LYS A 36 12.28 35.00 -1.66
C LYS A 36 11.39 34.34 -2.72
N PHE A 37 11.49 33.03 -2.87
CA PHE A 37 10.64 32.27 -3.77
C PHE A 37 9.18 32.32 -3.32
N ALA A 38 8.91 32.21 -2.02
CA ALA A 38 7.56 32.32 -1.46
C ALA A 38 6.96 33.74 -1.69
N GLU A 39 7.74 34.80 -1.50
CA GLU A 39 7.30 36.17 -1.80
C GLU A 39 6.99 36.36 -3.29
N GLN A 40 7.85 35.85 -4.19
CA GLN A 40 7.61 35.92 -5.64
C GLN A 40 6.35 35.16 -6.09
N LEU A 41 6.05 34.03 -5.44
CA LEU A 41 4.80 33.30 -5.68
C LEU A 41 3.58 34.06 -5.13
N SER A 42 3.73 34.81 -4.03
CA SER A 42 2.64 35.59 -3.45
C SER A 42 2.26 36.83 -4.29
N ASP A 43 3.23 37.45 -4.97
CA ASP A 43 2.99 38.57 -5.89
C ASP A 43 2.28 38.13 -7.19
N GLN A 44 2.37 36.85 -7.54
CA GLN A 44 1.54 36.22 -8.58
C GLN A 44 0.15 35.93 -7.99
N HIS A 45 -0.65 37.00 -7.84
CA HIS A 45 -2.03 37.05 -7.34
C HIS A 45 -2.85 35.76 -7.52
N VAL A 46 -2.66 34.79 -6.62
CA VAL A 46 -3.66 33.78 -6.28
C VAL A 46 -4.49 34.44 -5.19
N SER A 47 -5.65 34.97 -5.57
CA SER A 47 -6.66 35.41 -4.62
C SER A 47 -6.86 34.31 -3.59
N THR A 48 -6.47 34.55 -2.36
CA THR A 48 -6.82 33.74 -1.19
C THR A 48 -8.29 33.96 -0.88
N SER A 49 -9.15 33.41 -1.73
CA SER A 49 -10.54 33.15 -1.42
C SER A 49 -10.60 31.70 -0.98
N ASN A 50 -10.96 31.45 0.28
CA ASN A 50 -11.14 30.13 0.87
C ASN A 50 -12.29 29.31 0.24
N ASP A 51 -12.91 29.82 -0.83
CA ASP A 51 -13.86 29.06 -1.64
C ASP A 51 -13.13 28.45 -2.84
N VAL A 52 -12.92 27.13 -2.77
CA VAL A 52 -12.59 26.33 -3.93
C VAL A 52 -13.70 26.53 -4.96
N SER A 53 -13.41 27.28 -6.03
CA SER A 53 -14.39 27.60 -7.06
C SER A 53 -15.02 26.31 -7.60
N GLN A 54 -16.36 26.26 -7.67
CA GLN A 54 -17.10 25.10 -8.20
C GLN A 54 -16.63 24.68 -9.61
N GLY A 55 -16.09 25.63 -10.38
CA GLY A 55 -15.48 25.33 -11.68
C GLY A 55 -14.20 24.49 -11.58
N LEU A 56 -13.42 24.64 -10.50
CA LEU A 56 -12.23 23.82 -10.24
C LEU A 56 -12.60 22.37 -9.95
N ILE A 57 -13.68 22.16 -9.19
CA ILE A 57 -14.20 20.81 -8.85
C ILE A 57 -14.67 20.11 -10.12
N GLN A 58 -15.45 20.80 -10.96
CA GLN A 58 -15.86 20.26 -12.27
C GLN A 58 -14.67 19.98 -13.17
N GLN A 59 -13.62 20.80 -13.12
CA GLN A 59 -12.42 20.58 -13.93
C GLN A 59 -11.57 19.41 -13.45
N ILE A 60 -11.52 19.15 -12.13
CA ILE A 60 -10.91 17.93 -11.56
C ILE A 60 -11.71 16.70 -11.99
N GLU A 61 -13.04 16.76 -11.94
CA GLU A 61 -13.93 15.67 -12.34
C GLU A 61 -13.82 15.34 -13.83
N LEU A 62 -13.76 16.36 -14.69
CA LEU A 62 -13.50 16.22 -16.12
C LEU A 62 -12.07 15.73 -16.42
N SER A 63 -11.08 16.10 -15.60
CA SER A 63 -9.71 15.61 -15.74
C SER A 63 -9.58 14.14 -15.33
N ASN A 64 -10.35 13.70 -14.32
CA ASN A 64 -10.47 12.28 -13.96
C ASN A 64 -11.13 11.43 -15.07
N ALA A 65 -11.86 12.06 -16.01
CA ALA A 65 -12.44 11.37 -17.17
C ALA A 65 -11.45 11.18 -18.33
N LYS A 66 -10.31 11.89 -18.34
CA LYS A 66 -9.18 11.59 -19.24
C LYS A 66 -8.25 10.59 -18.56
N GLU A 67 -7.74 9.64 -19.34
CA GLU A 67 -6.77 8.64 -18.86
C GLU A 67 -5.46 9.27 -18.35
N PHE A 68 -5.18 10.52 -18.76
CA PHE A 68 -4.02 11.32 -18.33
C PHE A 68 -4.41 12.81 -18.12
N CYS A 69 -3.88 13.43 -17.07
CA CYS A 69 -4.01 14.86 -16.77
C CYS A 69 -2.70 15.58 -17.12
N ASP A 70 -2.71 16.46 -18.13
CA ASP A 70 -1.49 17.10 -18.65
C ASP A 70 -1.07 18.38 -17.89
N SER A 71 -1.71 18.68 -16.75
CA SER A 71 -1.44 19.91 -15.99
C SER A 71 -0.85 19.58 -14.63
N ASP A 72 0.44 19.86 -14.45
CA ASP A 72 1.17 19.68 -13.18
C ASP A 72 0.48 20.38 -12.01
N ALA A 73 -0.13 21.55 -12.25
CA ALA A 73 -0.87 22.28 -11.23
C ALA A 73 -2.12 21.52 -10.74
N ILE A 74 -2.79 20.77 -11.62
CA ILE A 74 -3.94 19.95 -11.26
C ILE A 74 -3.46 18.69 -10.54
N ILE A 75 -2.40 18.04 -11.06
CA ILE A 75 -1.79 16.86 -10.42
C ILE A 75 -1.37 17.19 -8.98
N ALA A 76 -0.66 18.29 -8.78
CA ALA A 76 -0.20 18.71 -7.45
C ALA A 76 -1.37 18.93 -6.49
N LYS A 77 -2.46 19.57 -6.93
CA LYS A 77 -3.67 19.77 -6.13
C LYS A 77 -4.38 18.45 -5.80
N VAL A 78 -4.46 17.53 -6.75
CA VAL A 78 -5.05 16.21 -6.55
C VAL A 78 -4.22 15.40 -5.55
N LEU A 79 -2.90 15.41 -5.66
CA LEU A 79 -2.00 14.75 -4.71
C LEU A 79 -2.10 15.36 -3.31
N GLN A 80 -2.13 16.69 -3.22
CA GLN A 80 -2.32 17.39 -1.94
C GLN A 80 -3.63 16.97 -1.27
N PHE A 81 -4.74 16.95 -2.02
CA PHE A 81 -6.03 16.50 -1.51
C PHE A 81 -6.01 15.03 -1.05
N GLN A 82 -5.33 14.15 -1.78
CA GLN A 82 -5.17 12.74 -1.37
C GLN A 82 -4.39 12.61 -0.07
N PHE A 83 -3.33 13.40 0.10
CA PHE A 83 -2.52 13.42 1.31
C PHE A 83 -3.30 13.95 2.52
N GLU A 84 -4.04 15.04 2.34
CA GLU A 84 -4.94 15.60 3.37
C GLU A 84 -6.02 14.60 3.78
N LYS A 85 -6.57 13.85 2.81
CA LYS A 85 -7.55 12.80 3.08
C LYS A 85 -6.95 11.64 3.89
N GLU A 86 -5.75 11.20 3.54
CA GLU A 86 -5.06 10.14 4.28
C GLU A 86 -4.78 10.56 5.73
N TYR A 87 -4.36 11.81 5.93
CA TYR A 87 -4.17 12.39 7.25
C TYR A 87 -5.47 12.37 8.08
N ASP A 88 -6.57 12.86 7.52
CA ASP A 88 -7.87 12.86 8.19
C ASP A 88 -8.34 11.43 8.53
N ASP A 89 -8.09 10.45 7.65
CA ASP A 89 -8.40 9.05 7.90
C ASP A 89 -7.52 8.41 8.99
N GLU A 90 -6.23 8.73 9.03
CA GLU A 90 -5.34 8.32 10.13
C GLU A 90 -5.83 8.89 11.45
N LEU A 91 -6.22 10.17 11.47
CA LEU A 91 -6.72 10.83 12.66
C LEU A 91 -7.99 10.16 13.21
N LYS A 92 -8.91 9.76 12.32
CA LYS A 92 -10.09 8.95 12.68
C LYS A 92 -9.71 7.57 13.25
N ARG A 93 -8.69 6.91 12.70
CA ARG A 93 -8.21 5.62 13.25
C ARG A 93 -7.62 5.78 14.64
N VAL A 94 -6.85 6.84 14.87
CA VAL A 94 -6.29 7.16 16.18
C VAL A 94 -7.43 7.49 17.16
N GLU A 95 -8.40 8.30 16.75
CA GLU A 95 -9.59 8.62 17.54
C GLU A 95 -10.36 7.36 17.94
N LYS A 96 -10.69 6.49 16.97
CA LYS A 96 -11.39 5.20 17.21
C LYS A 96 -10.61 4.34 18.20
N LYS A 97 -9.28 4.25 18.04
CA LYS A 97 -8.39 3.48 18.93
C LYS A 97 -8.34 4.06 20.34
N LYS A 98 -8.34 5.38 20.49
CA LYS A 98 -8.31 6.07 21.78
C LYS A 98 -9.65 5.98 22.51
N ASN A 99 -10.76 6.09 21.78
CA ASN A 99 -12.10 6.03 22.35
C ASN A 99 -12.49 4.60 22.74
N GLY A 100 -12.18 3.60 21.91
CA GLY A 100 -12.44 2.18 22.23
C GLY A 100 -13.85 1.96 22.79
N ASP A 101 -13.95 1.28 23.93
CA ASP A 101 -15.21 1.03 24.66
C ASP A 101 -15.47 2.04 25.80
N ALA A 102 -14.78 3.19 25.79
CA ALA A 102 -14.95 4.20 26.82
C ALA A 102 -16.36 4.82 26.76
N LYS A 103 -16.97 5.07 27.92
CA LYS A 103 -18.30 5.73 28.02
C LYS A 103 -18.29 7.20 27.60
N VAL A 104 -17.09 7.79 27.48
CA VAL A 104 -16.87 9.18 27.07
C VAL A 104 -15.83 9.15 25.96
N SER A 105 -16.13 9.80 24.84
CA SER A 105 -15.25 9.92 23.69
C SER A 105 -14.60 11.30 23.60
N VAL A 106 -13.40 11.34 23.02
CA VAL A 106 -12.70 12.56 22.62
C VAL A 106 -12.78 12.64 21.10
N SER A 107 -13.18 13.80 20.56
CA SER A 107 -13.21 14.03 19.11
C SER A 107 -12.01 14.83 18.64
N TYR A 108 -11.51 14.51 17.43
CA TYR A 108 -10.42 15.25 16.79
C TYR A 108 -10.89 16.15 15.63
N ASP A 109 -12.17 16.52 15.63
CA ASP A 109 -12.83 17.33 14.61
C ASP A 109 -12.12 18.64 14.26
N ASN A 110 -11.44 19.26 15.23
CA ASN A 110 -10.77 20.56 15.06
C ASN A 110 -9.43 20.46 14.32
N TYR A 111 -8.94 19.25 14.09
CA TYR A 111 -7.66 18.99 13.45
C TYR A 111 -7.81 18.49 12.02
N PHE A 112 -9.05 18.26 11.55
CA PHE A 112 -9.28 17.88 10.15
C PHE A 112 -8.91 19.03 9.23
N ILE A 113 -8.19 18.68 8.17
CA ILE A 113 -7.76 19.63 7.15
C ILE A 113 -8.86 19.82 6.13
N ILE A 114 -9.57 18.74 5.75
CA ILE A 114 -10.64 18.80 4.77
C ILE A 114 -11.92 19.31 5.44
N PRO A 115 -12.50 20.42 4.96
CA PRO A 115 -13.79 20.89 5.47
C PRO A 115 -14.86 19.83 5.34
N LYS A 116 -15.60 19.58 6.43
CA LYS A 116 -16.66 18.55 6.50
C LYS A 116 -17.72 18.63 5.39
N HIS A 117 -17.94 19.81 4.81
CA HIS A 117 -18.91 20.02 3.73
C HIS A 117 -18.39 19.64 2.33
N LEU A 118 -17.06 19.50 2.17
CA LEU A 118 -16.41 19.03 0.94
C LEU A 118 -16.15 17.53 0.96
N ILE A 119 -16.28 16.90 2.14
CA ILE A 119 -16.46 15.47 2.26
C ILE A 119 -17.85 15.19 1.69
N TYR A 120 -17.93 15.08 0.36
CA TYR A 120 -19.10 14.56 -0.32
C TYR A 120 -19.50 13.28 0.42
N ASP A 121 -20.80 13.12 0.65
CA ASP A 121 -21.42 11.97 1.32
C ASP A 121 -21.23 10.68 0.48
N SER A 122 -20.00 10.35 0.10
CA SER A 122 -19.50 9.01 0.38
C SER A 122 -19.69 8.87 1.88
N LYS A 123 -20.89 8.38 2.25
CA LYS A 123 -21.11 7.67 3.49
C LYS A 123 -19.81 6.96 3.81
N PRO A 124 -19.31 6.98 5.06
CA PRO A 124 -18.21 6.11 5.42
C PRO A 124 -18.69 4.72 5.01
N ASP A 125 -18.17 4.21 3.88
CA ASP A 125 -18.63 2.99 3.25
C ASP A 125 -18.81 2.02 4.38
N GLU A 126 -20.05 1.65 4.71
CA GLU A 126 -20.53 1.13 6.00
C GLU A 126 -19.63 0.04 6.53
N GLU A 127 -18.46 0.39 7.07
CA GLU A 127 -17.30 -0.50 7.08
C GLU A 127 -17.46 -1.56 5.99
N HIS A 128 -17.62 -1.15 4.70
CA HIS A 128 -17.80 -2.12 3.62
C HIS A 128 -16.65 -3.05 3.89
N ILE A 129 -16.97 -4.26 4.34
CA ILE A 129 -15.98 -5.27 4.62
C ILE A 129 -15.35 -5.33 3.27
N VAL A 130 -14.19 -4.68 3.12
CA VAL A 130 -13.37 -4.82 1.94
C VAL A 130 -12.98 -6.26 2.15
N GLU A 131 -13.83 -7.16 1.65
CA GLU A 131 -13.58 -8.57 1.58
C GLU A 131 -12.21 -8.58 0.99
N LYS A 132 -11.21 -8.88 1.84
CA LYS A 132 -9.80 -8.61 1.54
C LYS A 132 -9.60 -9.15 0.15
N LYS A 133 -9.51 -8.25 -0.84
CA LYS A 133 -9.58 -8.66 -2.22
C LYS A 133 -8.36 -9.54 -2.41
N ASP A 134 -8.62 -10.80 -2.74
CA ASP A 134 -7.56 -11.79 -2.86
C ASP A 134 -6.47 -11.24 -3.78
N TRP A 135 -5.22 -11.32 -3.33
CA TRP A 135 -4.09 -10.73 -4.05
C TRP A 135 -3.89 -11.38 -5.41
N ASP A 136 -4.26 -12.66 -5.53
CA ASP A 136 -4.24 -13.43 -6.76
C ASP A 136 -5.34 -14.50 -6.82
N ARG A 137 -5.39 -15.21 -7.94
CA ARG A 137 -6.35 -16.32 -8.12
C ARG A 137 -6.05 -17.51 -7.22
N PHE A 138 -4.80 -17.72 -6.80
CA PHE A 138 -4.46 -18.85 -5.93
C PHE A 138 -5.02 -18.67 -4.53
N GLU A 139 -4.98 -17.46 -3.97
CA GLU A 139 -5.60 -17.12 -2.69
C GLU A 139 -7.12 -17.36 -2.74
N THR A 140 -7.79 -16.96 -3.83
CA THR A 140 -9.23 -17.26 -4.03
C THR A 140 -9.49 -18.77 -4.00
N ASN A 141 -8.65 -19.55 -4.69
CA ASN A 141 -8.81 -20.99 -4.80
C ASN A 141 -8.54 -21.71 -3.47
N GLU A 142 -7.58 -21.23 -2.68
CA GLU A 142 -7.29 -21.76 -1.34
C GLU A 142 -8.44 -21.49 -0.37
N LYS A 143 -9.02 -20.28 -0.41
CA LYS A 143 -10.21 -19.93 0.40
C LYS A 143 -11.42 -20.77 -0.01
N GLU A 144 -11.64 -20.98 -1.31
CA GLU A 144 -12.69 -21.87 -1.80
C GLU A 144 -12.54 -23.30 -1.26
N PHE A 145 -11.32 -23.85 -1.23
CA PHE A 145 -11.09 -25.17 -0.64
C PHE A 145 -11.25 -25.18 0.88
N ALA A 146 -10.74 -24.17 1.58
CA ALA A 146 -10.85 -24.04 3.03
C ALA A 146 -12.31 -23.90 3.49
N SER A 147 -13.20 -23.42 2.60
CA SER A 147 -14.63 -23.33 2.88
C SER A 147 -15.34 -24.70 3.01
N LEU A 148 -14.70 -25.81 2.59
CA LEU A 148 -15.28 -27.15 2.73
C LEU A 148 -15.41 -27.55 4.21
N PRO A 149 -16.63 -27.89 4.68
CA PRO A 149 -16.85 -28.24 6.08
C PRO A 149 -16.16 -29.56 6.45
N LYS A 150 -15.96 -29.81 7.75
CA LYS A 150 -15.36 -31.07 8.28
C LYS A 150 -16.08 -32.33 7.78
N ARG A 151 -17.36 -32.21 7.42
CA ARG A 151 -18.19 -33.28 6.82
C ARG A 151 -17.69 -33.79 5.47
N GLY A 152 -16.82 -33.05 4.78
CA GLY A 152 -16.09 -33.52 3.59
C GLY A 152 -16.76 -33.26 2.23
N TYR A 153 -17.96 -32.67 2.22
CA TYR A 153 -18.68 -32.25 1.03
C TYR A 153 -19.56 -31.04 1.34
N MET A 154 -19.97 -30.30 0.31
CA MET A 154 -20.94 -29.20 0.39
C MET A 154 -21.86 -29.20 -0.84
N MET A 155 -23.08 -28.68 -0.68
CA MET A 155 -23.99 -28.46 -1.81
C MET A 155 -23.78 -27.02 -2.30
N LYS A 156 -23.25 -26.85 -3.51
CA LYS A 156 -23.19 -25.56 -4.21
C LYS A 156 -24.13 -25.63 -5.41
N ASP A 157 -25.05 -24.67 -5.52
CA ASP A 157 -25.97 -24.55 -6.67
C ASP A 157 -26.76 -25.83 -7.00
N GLY A 158 -27.09 -26.63 -5.98
CA GLY A 158 -27.80 -27.90 -6.14
C GLY A 158 -26.90 -29.11 -6.52
N GLU A 159 -25.61 -28.90 -6.74
CA GLU A 159 -24.63 -29.94 -7.02
C GLU A 159 -23.78 -30.26 -5.77
N MET A 160 -23.50 -31.55 -5.56
CA MET A 160 -22.66 -32.02 -4.45
C MET A 160 -21.18 -31.90 -4.81
N VAL A 161 -20.53 -30.89 -4.25
CA VAL A 161 -19.08 -30.68 -4.38
C VAL A 161 -18.36 -31.40 -3.25
N THR A 162 -17.40 -32.25 -3.59
CA THR A 162 -16.59 -33.01 -2.61
C THR A 162 -15.13 -32.62 -2.67
N LYS A 163 -14.32 -33.07 -1.71
CA LYS A 163 -12.86 -32.97 -1.76
C LYS A 163 -12.24 -33.64 -3.00
N HIS A 164 -12.97 -34.51 -3.69
CA HIS A 164 -12.50 -35.24 -4.87
C HIS A 164 -12.96 -34.61 -6.19
N ASP A 165 -13.58 -33.43 -6.15
CA ASP A 165 -13.93 -32.71 -7.37
C ASP A 165 -12.68 -32.47 -8.25
N SER A 166 -12.84 -32.79 -9.53
CA SER A 166 -11.82 -32.61 -10.57
C SER A 166 -11.37 -31.16 -10.72
N VAL A 167 -12.27 -30.18 -10.54
CA VAL A 167 -11.96 -28.75 -10.69
C VAL A 167 -11.13 -28.27 -9.51
N ILE A 168 -11.56 -28.61 -8.29
CA ILE A 168 -10.85 -28.28 -7.05
C ILE A 168 -9.47 -28.93 -7.02
N ASN A 169 -9.38 -30.23 -7.34
CA ASN A 169 -8.10 -30.92 -7.43
C ASN A 169 -7.22 -30.36 -8.55
N GLY A 170 -7.82 -29.95 -9.66
CA GLY A 170 -7.12 -29.31 -10.77
C GLY A 170 -6.41 -28.02 -10.36
N ARG A 171 -7.13 -27.13 -9.66
CA ARG A 171 -6.57 -25.89 -9.10
C ARG A 171 -5.50 -26.18 -8.05
N ARG A 172 -5.74 -27.17 -7.18
CA ARG A 172 -4.77 -27.58 -6.15
C ARG A 172 -3.48 -28.13 -6.76
N ASN A 173 -3.57 -28.87 -7.85
CA ASN A 173 -2.41 -29.35 -8.57
C ASN A 173 -1.64 -28.19 -9.20
N ALA A 174 -2.34 -27.20 -9.77
CA ALA A 174 -1.72 -25.97 -10.29
C ALA A 174 -0.93 -25.23 -9.20
N CYS A 175 -1.52 -25.00 -8.00
CA CYS A 175 -0.81 -24.41 -6.86
C CYS A 175 0.46 -25.19 -6.52
N LYS A 176 0.40 -26.53 -6.52
CA LYS A 176 1.56 -27.39 -6.19
C LYS A 176 2.67 -27.32 -7.24
N VAL A 177 2.35 -27.06 -8.50
CA VAL A 177 3.37 -26.92 -9.56
C VAL A 177 4.14 -25.62 -9.39
N MET A 178 3.53 -24.55 -8.83
CA MET A 178 4.29 -23.33 -8.50
C MET A 178 5.39 -23.56 -7.46
N ALA A 179 5.28 -24.61 -6.66
CA ALA A 179 6.32 -25.04 -5.71
C ALA A 179 7.34 -26.02 -6.34
N PHE A 180 7.28 -26.27 -7.65
CA PHE A 180 8.29 -27.07 -8.32
C PHE A 180 9.62 -26.31 -8.40
N PRO A 181 10.73 -27.03 -8.62
CA PRO A 181 12.03 -26.41 -8.78
C PRO A 181 12.04 -25.39 -9.93
N PRO A 182 12.90 -24.36 -9.87
CA PRO A 182 12.95 -23.30 -10.88
C PRO A 182 13.33 -23.81 -12.28
N GLU A 183 13.92 -25.01 -12.39
CA GLU A 183 14.19 -25.65 -13.69
C GLU A 183 12.91 -26.06 -14.44
N VAL A 184 11.76 -26.11 -13.75
CA VAL A 184 10.46 -26.36 -14.38
C VAL A 184 9.81 -25.03 -14.72
N CYS A 185 9.91 -24.65 -16.00
CA CYS A 185 9.28 -23.44 -16.54
C CYS A 185 7.75 -23.56 -16.49
N THR A 186 7.15 -23.09 -15.40
CA THR A 186 5.69 -23.12 -15.18
C THR A 186 5.00 -21.86 -15.72
N GLY A 187 5.73 -20.74 -15.87
CA GLY A 187 5.18 -19.47 -16.33
C GLY A 187 4.33 -18.75 -15.27
N ASP A 188 3.53 -17.77 -15.70
CA ASP A 188 2.56 -17.08 -14.85
C ASP A 188 1.30 -17.93 -14.67
N GLY A 189 1.23 -18.66 -13.55
CA GLY A 189 0.06 -19.44 -13.16
C GLY A 189 -1.00 -18.65 -12.39
N ALA A 190 -0.71 -17.41 -11.98
CA ALA A 190 -1.57 -16.61 -11.11
C ALA A 190 -2.52 -15.69 -11.90
N GLY A 191 -2.14 -15.31 -13.13
CA GLY A 191 -2.93 -14.43 -14.01
C GLY A 191 -4.21 -15.04 -14.60
N PHE A 192 -4.42 -16.36 -14.49
CA PHE A 192 -5.64 -17.04 -14.96
C PHE A 192 -5.99 -18.26 -14.08
N ASP A 193 -7.19 -18.82 -14.26
CA ASP A 193 -7.66 -19.98 -13.50
C ASP A 193 -7.00 -21.30 -13.97
N MET A 194 -5.71 -21.46 -13.65
CA MET A 194 -4.91 -22.61 -14.04
C MET A 194 -5.41 -23.91 -13.36
N LYS A 195 -5.68 -24.94 -14.16
CA LYS A 195 -6.16 -26.26 -13.72
C LYS A 195 -5.33 -27.37 -14.34
N LEU A 196 -4.73 -28.21 -13.51
CA LEU A 196 -3.94 -29.34 -13.96
C LEU A 196 -4.58 -30.67 -13.55
N SER A 197 -4.95 -31.48 -14.54
CA SER A 197 -5.49 -32.82 -14.29
C SER A 197 -4.47 -33.67 -13.51
N ASN A 198 -4.97 -34.64 -12.74
CA ASN A 198 -4.09 -35.53 -11.95
C ASN A 198 -3.07 -36.26 -12.83
N SER A 199 -3.47 -36.65 -14.05
CA SER A 199 -2.56 -37.29 -15.01
C SER A 199 -1.39 -36.37 -15.39
N VAL A 200 -1.70 -35.11 -15.77
CA VAL A 200 -0.67 -34.13 -16.14
C VAL A 200 0.23 -33.80 -14.96
N PHE A 201 -0.34 -33.55 -13.78
CA PHE A 201 0.43 -33.27 -12.56
C PHE A 201 1.39 -34.40 -12.19
N ASN A 202 0.92 -35.65 -12.26
CA ASN A 202 1.74 -36.82 -11.95
C ASN A 202 2.88 -36.98 -12.96
N ASN A 203 2.59 -36.83 -14.26
CA ASN A 203 3.60 -36.87 -15.31
C ASN A 203 4.67 -35.77 -15.10
N LEU A 204 4.25 -34.52 -14.85
CA LEU A 204 5.17 -33.41 -14.56
C LEU A 204 6.03 -33.70 -13.33
N ARG A 205 5.42 -34.21 -12.26
CA ARG A 205 6.13 -34.57 -11.02
C ARG A 205 7.18 -35.66 -11.25
N GLU A 206 6.88 -36.65 -12.09
CA GLU A 206 7.82 -37.71 -12.45
C GLU A 206 8.98 -37.18 -13.28
N GLN A 207 8.71 -36.36 -14.30
CA GLN A 207 9.76 -35.71 -15.10
C GLN A 207 10.67 -34.82 -14.24
N THR A 208 10.08 -34.04 -13.33
CA THR A 208 10.80 -33.19 -12.38
C THR A 208 11.74 -34.00 -11.48
N LYS A 209 11.29 -35.18 -11.00
CA LYS A 209 12.15 -36.09 -10.22
C LYS A 209 13.31 -36.64 -11.05
N LYS A 210 13.07 -36.99 -12.31
CA LYS A 210 14.13 -37.46 -13.23
C LYS A 210 15.19 -36.39 -13.46
N ILE A 211 14.79 -35.13 -13.65
CA ILE A 211 15.70 -33.99 -13.82
C ILE A 211 16.60 -33.84 -12.59
N LYS A 212 16.03 -33.86 -11.37
CA LYS A 212 16.82 -33.82 -10.12
C LYS A 212 17.78 -35.00 -9.96
N GLY A 213 17.43 -36.17 -10.49
CA GLY A 213 18.27 -37.36 -10.44
C GLY A 213 19.49 -37.31 -11.37
N HIS A 214 19.44 -36.53 -12.45
CA HIS A 214 20.56 -36.36 -13.39
C HIS A 214 21.57 -35.28 -12.98
N GLN A 215 21.25 -34.48 -11.96
CA GLN A 215 22.14 -33.45 -11.40
C GLN A 215 22.93 -33.95 -10.17
N LYS A 216 22.89 -35.25 -9.88
CA LYS A 216 23.70 -35.90 -8.83
C LYS A 216 24.81 -36.75 -9.45
#